data_AF-A0A090QP88-F1
#
_entry.id   AF-A0A090QP88-F1
#
_cell.length_a   1.000
_cell.length_b   1.000
_cell.length_c   1.000
_cell.angle_alpha   90.00
_cell.angle_beta   90.00
_cell.angle_gamma   90.00
#
_symmetry.space_group_name_H-M   'P 1'
#
loop_
_entity.id
_entity.type
_entity.pdbx_description
1 polymer ?
#
loop_
_entity_poly.entity_id
_entity_poly.type
_entity_poly.pdbx_seq_one_letter_code
_entity_poly.pdbx_strand_id
1 'polypeptide(L)'
;MSEMAKTEQQVADEVASLMTTNGQPNSDMSEEAKSAVIKRKQPESEETGRVALVGAGPGDPDLLTVKAARLIATADVIVYDRLVSEAIRDTFPASARLVYVGKAKGQLSWTQSAINALLVALAQQGLSVCRLKGGDAFIFGRGSEEWQALSAQGIAVDVVPGITAAAGCTSYAGIPLTHRGIAQGCTFVTAHAEKQLRHDWSALAQLDHTLVFYMA
;
A
#
# COMPACT_ATOMS: atom_id res chain seq x y z
N MET A 1 18.71 -14.68 14.47
CA MET A 1 19.72 -14.10 13.55
C MET A 1 19.10 -12.84 12.97
N SER A 2 19.75 -11.70 13.14
CA SER A 2 19.22 -10.38 12.79
C SER A 2 19.16 -10.20 11.27
N GLU A 3 17.96 -10.00 10.73
CA GLU A 3 17.72 -9.67 9.31
C GLU A 3 18.04 -8.19 9.11
N MET A 4 19.02 -7.85 8.25
CA MET A 4 19.43 -6.47 8.03
C MET A 4 18.35 -5.70 7.25
N ALA A 5 17.80 -4.67 7.88
CA ALA A 5 16.92 -3.68 7.29
C ALA A 5 17.65 -2.81 6.24
N LYS A 6 16.96 -2.38 5.18
CA LYS A 6 17.50 -1.38 4.25
C LYS A 6 17.79 -0.07 4.97
N THR A 7 18.96 0.52 4.72
CA THR A 7 19.35 1.84 5.23
C THR A 7 18.75 2.95 4.38
N GLU A 8 18.66 4.18 4.90
CA GLU A 8 18.15 5.35 4.15
C GLU A 8 18.91 5.58 2.82
N GLN A 9 20.22 5.31 2.81
CA GLN A 9 21.02 5.41 1.58
C GLN A 9 20.63 4.35 0.54
N GLN A 10 20.35 3.12 0.96
CA GLN A 10 19.88 2.07 0.04
C GLN A 10 18.49 2.38 -0.53
N VAL A 11 17.62 3.01 0.28
CA VAL A 11 16.33 3.50 -0.19
C VAL A 11 16.53 4.60 -1.23
N ALA A 12 17.42 5.55 -0.98
CA ALA A 12 17.74 6.61 -1.94
C ALA A 12 18.30 6.06 -3.25
N ASP A 13 19.22 5.09 -3.18
CA ASP A 13 19.82 4.45 -4.35
C ASP A 13 18.81 3.59 -5.14
N GLU A 14 17.89 2.91 -4.46
CA GLU A 14 16.84 2.12 -5.11
C GLU A 14 15.74 3.01 -5.70
N VAL A 15 15.39 4.10 -5.01
CA VAL A 15 14.57 5.18 -5.56
C VAL A 15 15.24 5.71 -6.83
N ALA A 16 16.53 6.03 -6.79
CA ALA A 16 17.30 6.49 -7.95
C ALA A 16 17.38 5.45 -9.07
N SER A 17 17.54 4.16 -8.75
CA SER A 17 17.52 3.08 -9.74
C SER A 17 16.14 2.88 -10.36
N LEU A 18 15.07 3.08 -9.59
CA LEU A 18 13.69 3.10 -10.11
C LEU A 18 13.42 4.36 -10.95
N MET A 19 14.28 5.39 -10.87
CA MET A 19 14.24 6.56 -11.76
C MET A 19 14.89 6.31 -13.12
N THR A 20 15.81 5.35 -13.25
CA THR A 20 16.60 5.13 -14.49
C THR A 20 16.04 4.06 -15.41
N THR A 21 15.06 3.25 -14.99
CA THR A 21 14.39 2.27 -15.85
C THR A 21 13.28 2.93 -16.70
N ASN A 22 13.69 3.77 -17.64
CA ASN A 22 12.98 4.01 -18.89
C ASN A 22 13.93 3.55 -20.01
N GLY A 23 13.42 2.68 -20.89
CA GLY A 23 14.19 1.82 -21.79
C GLY A 23 15.43 2.44 -22.44
N GLN A 24 16.52 1.66 -22.49
CA GLN A 24 17.70 1.98 -23.30
C GLN A 24 17.29 2.18 -24.77
N PRO A 25 17.67 3.30 -25.42
CA PRO A 25 17.56 3.40 -26.87
C PRO A 25 18.65 2.55 -27.51
N ASN A 26 18.24 1.64 -28.38
CA ASN A 26 19.13 0.90 -29.28
C ASN A 26 19.84 1.90 -30.21
N SER A 27 21.15 1.69 -30.41
CA SER A 27 22.11 2.67 -30.92
C SER A 27 22.14 2.83 -32.44
N ASP A 28 21.00 3.07 -33.10
CA ASP A 28 21.02 3.34 -34.55
C ASP A 28 19.78 4.07 -35.04
N MET A 29 19.69 5.40 -34.87
CA MET A 29 18.73 6.26 -35.62
C MET A 29 19.25 7.70 -35.79
N SER A 30 19.03 8.23 -37.00
CA SER A 30 19.59 9.48 -37.54
C SER A 30 19.09 10.77 -36.86
N GLU A 31 19.92 11.82 -36.96
CA GLU A 31 19.79 13.15 -36.34
C GLU A 31 18.43 13.86 -36.53
N GLU A 32 17.68 13.53 -37.58
CA GLU A 32 16.39 14.19 -37.88
C GLU A 32 15.21 13.68 -37.03
N ALA A 33 15.33 12.51 -36.38
CA ALA A 33 14.35 12.02 -35.40
C ALA A 33 14.49 12.67 -34.01
N LYS A 34 15.62 13.33 -33.73
CA LYS A 34 15.88 14.00 -32.43
C LYS A 34 15.03 15.25 -32.22
N SER A 35 14.55 15.87 -33.30
CA SER A 35 13.80 17.13 -33.22
C SER A 35 12.27 16.96 -33.09
N ALA A 36 11.74 15.74 -33.16
CA ALA A 36 10.28 15.47 -33.06
C ALA A 36 9.85 14.83 -31.73
N VAL A 37 10.78 14.43 -30.86
CA VAL A 37 10.48 13.76 -29.57
C VAL A 37 10.57 14.72 -28.37
N ILE A 38 10.99 15.97 -28.56
CA ILE A 38 11.12 16.97 -27.48
C ILE A 38 10.20 18.16 -27.73
N LYS A 39 8.89 17.91 -27.71
CA LYS A 39 7.88 18.89 -27.25
C LYS A 39 7.14 18.29 -26.07
N ARG A 40 7.87 17.95 -25.01
CA ARG A 40 7.27 17.76 -23.69
C ARG A 40 7.19 19.12 -23.03
N LYS A 41 5.95 19.56 -22.87
CA LYS A 41 5.48 20.64 -22.01
C LYS A 41 6.34 20.67 -20.73
N GLN A 42 7.15 21.72 -20.56
CA GLN A 42 7.76 21.98 -19.25
C GLN A 42 6.59 22.22 -18.28
N PRO A 43 6.50 21.49 -17.15
CA PRO A 43 5.45 21.76 -16.19
C PRO A 43 5.79 23.07 -15.47
N GLU A 44 5.01 24.10 -15.78
CA GLU A 44 4.88 25.29 -14.94
C GLU A 44 4.16 24.88 -13.64
N SER A 45 4.78 25.23 -12.49
CA SER A 45 4.55 24.83 -11.09
C SER A 45 5.10 23.45 -10.66
N GLU A 46 6.12 23.48 -9.79
CA GLU A 46 6.60 22.33 -8.99
C GLU A 46 5.56 21.99 -7.90
N GLU A 47 4.37 21.55 -8.31
CA GLU A 47 3.37 21.10 -7.35
C GLU A 47 3.76 19.74 -6.78
N THR A 48 4.00 19.69 -5.47
CA THR A 48 4.12 18.44 -4.71
C THR A 48 2.95 17.53 -5.07
N GLY A 49 3.26 16.28 -5.40
CA GLY A 49 2.30 15.26 -5.75
C GLY A 49 1.43 14.85 -4.56
N ARG A 50 0.62 13.82 -4.76
CA ARG A 50 -0.31 13.32 -3.76
C ARG A 50 -0.12 11.84 -3.52
N VAL A 51 -0.46 11.39 -2.31
CA VAL A 51 -0.47 9.96 -1.98
C VAL A 51 -1.89 9.53 -1.64
N ALA A 52 -2.36 8.45 -2.26
CA ALA A 52 -3.54 7.74 -1.82
C ALA A 52 -3.15 6.48 -1.05
N LEU A 53 -3.54 6.38 0.22
CA LEU A 53 -3.47 5.17 1.03
C LEU A 53 -4.76 4.37 0.80
N VAL A 54 -4.68 3.29 0.02
CA VAL A 54 -5.85 2.57 -0.49
C VAL A 54 -5.92 1.16 0.09
N GLY A 55 -7.05 0.83 0.71
CA GLY A 55 -7.39 -0.55 1.07
C GLY A 55 -7.83 -1.35 -0.16
N ALA A 56 -7.16 -2.46 -0.43
CA ALA A 56 -7.39 -3.32 -1.58
C ALA A 56 -8.51 -4.35 -1.39
N GLY A 57 -9.03 -4.50 -0.16
CA GLY A 57 -9.92 -5.62 0.15
C GLY A 57 -9.14 -6.92 0.46
N PRO A 58 -9.85 -8.01 0.79
CA PRO A 58 -9.23 -9.26 1.27
C PRO A 58 -8.61 -10.12 0.16
N GLY A 59 -8.81 -9.77 -1.12
CA GLY A 59 -8.16 -10.44 -2.24
C GLY A 59 -9.00 -10.52 -3.52
N ASP A 60 -10.33 -10.57 -3.39
CA ASP A 60 -11.23 -10.53 -4.54
C ASP A 60 -11.26 -9.11 -5.16
N PRO A 61 -10.96 -8.94 -6.46
CA PRO A 61 -11.05 -7.66 -7.15
C PRO A 61 -12.42 -7.00 -7.09
N ASP A 62 -13.51 -7.78 -7.01
CA ASP A 62 -14.89 -7.24 -6.94
C ASP A 62 -15.20 -6.59 -5.58
N LEU A 63 -14.33 -6.80 -4.59
CA LEU A 63 -14.39 -6.12 -3.28
C LEU A 63 -13.58 -4.82 -3.25
N LEU A 64 -12.93 -4.43 -4.35
CA LEU A 64 -12.35 -3.10 -4.49
C LEU A 64 -13.47 -2.05 -4.44
N THR A 65 -13.26 -0.99 -3.68
CA THR A 65 -14.18 0.14 -3.74
C THR A 65 -14.05 0.84 -5.09
N VAL A 66 -15.13 1.49 -5.56
CA VAL A 66 -15.11 2.28 -6.80
C VAL A 66 -14.03 3.39 -6.76
N LYS A 67 -13.75 3.97 -5.58
CA LYS A 67 -12.67 4.95 -5.41
C LYS A 67 -11.29 4.28 -5.52
N ALA A 68 -11.10 3.09 -4.95
CA ALA A 68 -9.85 2.33 -5.05
C ALA A 68 -9.53 1.97 -6.51
N ALA A 69 -10.48 1.36 -7.23
CA ALA A 69 -10.30 0.97 -8.64
C ALA A 69 -9.94 2.17 -9.52
N ARG A 70 -10.60 3.32 -9.33
CA ARG A 70 -10.28 4.55 -10.07
C ARG A 70 -8.87 5.06 -9.78
N LEU A 71 -8.44 5.05 -8.52
CA LEU A 71 -7.11 5.53 -8.14
C LEU A 71 -6.00 4.60 -8.63
N ILE A 72 -6.24 3.28 -8.62
CA ILE A 72 -5.33 2.29 -9.22
C ILE A 72 -5.15 2.58 -10.72
N ALA A 73 -6.26 2.79 -11.44
CA ALA A 73 -6.25 3.01 -12.88
C ALA A 73 -5.56 4.31 -13.33
N THR A 74 -5.48 5.32 -12.45
CA THR A 74 -4.92 6.65 -12.78
C THR A 74 -3.61 6.96 -12.07
N ALA A 75 -3.02 6.02 -11.33
CA ALA A 75 -1.79 6.27 -10.59
C ALA A 75 -0.57 6.32 -11.52
N ASP A 76 0.36 7.23 -11.22
CA ASP A 76 1.67 7.23 -11.87
C ASP A 76 2.55 6.12 -11.29
N VAL A 77 2.42 5.88 -9.97
CA VAL A 77 3.17 4.86 -9.24
C VAL A 77 2.25 4.09 -8.31
N ILE A 78 2.31 2.76 -8.35
CA ILE A 78 1.62 1.87 -7.43
C ILE A 78 2.65 1.22 -6.51
N VAL A 79 2.57 1.54 -5.21
CA VAL A 79 3.39 0.94 -4.15
C VAL A 79 2.53 -0.10 -3.41
N TYR A 80 2.89 -1.37 -3.51
CA TYR A 80 2.07 -2.46 -2.98
C TYR A 80 2.89 -3.50 -2.20
N ASP A 81 2.24 -4.21 -1.29
CA ASP A 81 2.85 -5.29 -0.51
C ASP A 81 2.26 -6.65 -0.86
N ARG A 82 2.76 -7.69 -0.19
CA ARG A 82 2.44 -9.10 -0.44
C ARG A 82 0.95 -9.42 -0.28
N LEU A 83 0.21 -8.66 0.53
CA LEU A 83 -1.19 -8.97 0.83
C LEU A 83 -2.16 -8.50 -0.27
N VAL A 84 -1.68 -7.74 -1.25
CA VAL A 84 -2.44 -7.47 -2.46
C VAL A 84 -2.40 -8.72 -3.35
N SER A 85 -3.57 -9.28 -3.65
CA SER A 85 -3.69 -10.52 -4.43
C SER A 85 -3.18 -10.37 -5.86
N GLU A 86 -2.86 -11.49 -6.51
CA GLU A 86 -2.54 -11.52 -7.94
C GLU A 86 -3.67 -10.95 -8.80
N ALA A 87 -4.91 -11.41 -8.57
CA ALA A 87 -6.06 -10.93 -9.33
C ALA A 87 -6.27 -9.41 -9.24
N ILE A 88 -5.96 -8.77 -8.11
CA ILE A 88 -5.99 -7.30 -8.00
C ILE A 88 -4.81 -6.68 -8.75
N ARG A 89 -3.62 -7.27 -8.68
CA ARG A 89 -2.43 -6.79 -9.41
C ARG A 89 -2.61 -6.85 -10.92
N ASP A 90 -3.40 -7.80 -11.42
CA ASP A 90 -3.74 -7.91 -12.84
C ASP A 90 -4.61 -6.74 -13.34
N THR A 91 -5.20 -5.96 -12.43
CA THR A 91 -5.95 -4.73 -12.78
C THR A 91 -5.05 -3.49 -12.92
N PHE A 92 -3.76 -3.60 -12.60
CA PHE A 92 -2.86 -2.45 -12.63
C PHE A 92 -2.64 -1.97 -14.08
N PRO A 93 -2.68 -0.66 -14.33
CA PRO A 93 -2.48 -0.14 -15.67
C PRO A 93 -1.01 -0.33 -16.08
N ALA A 94 -0.78 -0.72 -17.33
CA ALA A 94 0.56 -0.88 -17.88
C ALA A 94 1.41 0.42 -17.87
N SER A 95 0.76 1.58 -17.75
CA SER A 95 1.41 2.89 -17.65
C SER A 95 1.95 3.21 -16.25
N ALA A 96 1.51 2.53 -15.20
CA ALA A 96 1.95 2.81 -13.85
C ALA A 96 3.30 2.15 -13.56
N ARG A 97 4.19 2.87 -12.87
CA ARG A 97 5.40 2.27 -12.30
C ARG A 97 5.03 1.45 -11.07
N LEU A 98 5.48 0.20 -11.02
CA LEU A 98 5.15 -0.73 -9.94
C LEU A 98 6.31 -0.86 -8.94
N VAL A 99 6.03 -0.64 -7.65
CA VAL A 99 7.03 -0.77 -6.58
C VAL A 99 6.53 -1.76 -5.52
N TYR A 100 7.19 -2.91 -5.43
CA TYR A 100 6.87 -3.94 -4.44
C TYR A 100 7.65 -3.70 -3.15
N VAL A 101 6.93 -3.57 -2.02
CA VAL A 101 7.50 -3.34 -0.68
C VAL A 101 7.24 -4.47 0.31
N GLY A 102 6.72 -5.61 -0.17
CA GLY A 102 6.47 -6.78 0.67
C GLY A 102 7.73 -7.61 0.99
N LYS A 103 7.61 -8.52 1.95
CA LYS A 103 8.65 -9.51 2.26
C LYS A 103 8.65 -10.61 1.19
N ALA A 104 9.63 -10.63 0.30
CA ALA A 104 9.91 -11.78 -0.57
C ALA A 104 10.94 -12.70 0.09
N LYS A 105 10.76 -14.02 0.01
CA LYS A 105 11.74 -14.99 0.53
C LYS A 105 13.10 -14.75 -0.14
N GLY A 106 14.12 -14.47 0.66
CA GLY A 106 15.50 -14.27 0.19
C GLY A 106 15.87 -12.83 -0.22
N GLN A 107 14.98 -11.84 -0.04
CA GLN A 107 15.28 -10.43 -0.26
C GLN A 107 15.28 -9.62 1.05
N LEU A 108 16.13 -8.60 1.12
CA LEU A 108 16.16 -7.65 2.25
C LEU A 108 14.78 -6.98 2.40
N SER A 109 14.17 -7.13 3.57
CA SER A 109 12.85 -6.56 3.87
C SER A 109 12.91 -5.04 3.91
N TRP A 110 11.91 -4.39 3.31
CA TRP A 110 11.64 -2.99 3.57
C TRP A 110 11.26 -2.81 5.05
N THR A 111 11.84 -1.79 5.69
CA THR A 111 11.35 -1.32 6.99
C THR A 111 10.19 -0.37 6.78
N GLN A 112 9.38 -0.15 7.82
CA GLN A 112 8.31 0.84 7.71
C GLN A 112 8.85 2.25 7.48
N SER A 113 9.93 2.64 8.15
CA SER A 113 10.57 3.94 7.92
C SER A 113 11.06 4.10 6.48
N ALA A 114 11.60 3.03 5.88
CA ALA A 114 12.00 3.02 4.47
C ALA A 114 10.82 3.18 3.52
N ILE A 115 9.68 2.52 3.80
CA ILE A 115 8.44 2.70 3.01
C ILE A 115 7.93 4.13 3.15
N ASN A 116 7.93 4.69 4.36
CA ASN A 116 7.49 6.06 4.61
C ASN A 116 8.35 7.06 3.83
N ALA A 117 9.68 6.92 3.87
CA ALA A 117 10.62 7.76 3.12
C ALA A 117 10.42 7.65 1.61
N LEU A 118 10.20 6.43 1.10
CA LEU A 118 9.87 6.18 -0.30
C LEU A 118 8.61 6.94 -0.74
N LEU A 119 7.53 6.87 0.04
CA LEU A 119 6.27 7.55 -0.30
C LEU A 119 6.44 9.08 -0.34
N VAL A 120 7.19 9.64 0.62
CA VAL A 120 7.54 11.06 0.65
C VAL A 120 8.33 11.44 -0.60
N ALA A 121 9.39 10.70 -0.91
CA ALA A 121 10.26 10.98 -2.05
C ALA A 121 9.51 10.92 -3.39
N LEU A 122 8.60 9.95 -3.55
CA LEU A 122 7.76 9.84 -4.75
C LEU A 122 6.79 11.02 -4.89
N ALA A 123 6.14 11.43 -3.80
CA ALA A 123 5.23 12.57 -3.83
C ALA A 123 5.96 13.90 -4.09
N GLN A 124 7.15 14.10 -3.52
CA GLN A 124 7.97 15.29 -3.77
C GLN A 124 8.42 15.44 -5.23
N GLN A 125 8.30 14.39 -6.04
CA GLN A 125 8.54 14.44 -7.49
C GLN A 125 7.30 14.88 -8.29
N GLY A 126 6.21 15.28 -7.62
CA GLY A 126 4.96 15.66 -8.30
C GLY A 126 4.09 14.47 -8.72
N LEU A 127 4.44 13.25 -8.32
CA LEU A 127 3.74 12.04 -8.77
C LEU A 127 2.45 11.78 -7.98
N SER A 128 1.44 11.25 -8.67
CA SER A 128 0.24 10.67 -8.04
C SER A 128 0.54 9.21 -7.62
N VAL A 129 0.76 9.01 -6.33
CA VAL A 129 1.16 7.71 -5.75
C VAL A 129 -0.06 6.97 -5.18
N CYS A 130 -0.26 5.72 -5.58
CA CYS A 130 -1.21 4.81 -4.94
C CYS A 130 -0.45 3.81 -4.04
N ARG A 131 -0.52 3.99 -2.73
CA ARG A 131 -0.05 3.00 -1.74
C ARG A 131 -1.19 2.01 -1.48
N LEU A 132 -1.14 0.88 -2.16
CA LEU A 132 -2.15 -0.16 -2.07
C LEU A 132 -1.79 -1.18 -0.98
N LYS A 133 -2.74 -1.46 -0.09
CA LYS A 133 -2.55 -2.30 1.10
C LYS A 133 -3.64 -3.36 1.16
N GLY A 134 -3.29 -4.61 1.48
CA GLY A 134 -4.29 -5.68 1.65
C GLY A 134 -5.29 -5.36 2.76
N GLY A 135 -6.56 -5.70 2.54
CA GLY A 135 -7.65 -5.40 3.47
C GLY A 135 -7.98 -3.91 3.52
N ASP A 136 -7.97 -3.35 4.74
CA ASP A 136 -8.14 -1.92 4.99
C ASP A 136 -6.82 -1.28 5.42
N ALA A 137 -6.58 -0.03 5.02
CA ALA A 137 -5.31 0.65 5.28
C ALA A 137 -5.05 0.88 6.79
N PHE A 138 -6.09 1.07 7.60
CA PHE A 138 -6.01 1.46 9.01
C PHE A 138 -6.32 0.32 9.99
N ILE A 139 -6.81 -0.83 9.52
CA ILE A 139 -7.00 -2.02 10.35
C ILE A 139 -5.75 -2.91 10.25
N PHE A 140 -4.89 -2.84 11.26
CA PHE A 140 -3.62 -3.59 11.36
C PHE A 140 -2.66 -3.44 10.17
N GLY A 141 -2.90 -2.46 9.29
CA GLY A 141 -2.11 -2.23 8.09
C GLY A 141 -0.95 -1.25 8.24
N ARG A 142 -0.81 -0.58 9.40
CA ARG A 142 0.18 0.51 9.63
C ARG A 142 -0.02 1.75 8.75
N GLY A 143 -1.18 1.92 8.11
CA GLY A 143 -1.44 3.08 7.28
C GLY A 143 -1.40 4.41 8.03
N SER A 144 -1.64 4.42 9.34
CA SER A 144 -1.53 5.63 10.17
C SER A 144 -0.08 6.12 10.28
N GLU A 145 0.91 5.23 10.34
CA GLU A 145 2.33 5.59 10.38
C GLU A 145 2.77 6.19 9.04
N GLU A 146 2.31 5.61 7.91
CA GLU A 146 2.55 6.12 6.56
C GLU A 146 1.90 7.51 6.39
N TRP A 147 0.65 7.68 6.85
CA TRP A 147 -0.06 8.95 6.83
C TRP A 147 0.68 10.03 7.64
N GLN A 148 1.09 9.73 8.87
CA GLN A 148 1.79 10.68 9.73
C GLN A 148 3.09 11.18 9.09
N ALA A 149 3.88 10.28 8.50
CA ALA A 149 5.12 10.65 7.83
C ALA A 149 4.89 11.59 6.64
N LEU A 150 3.84 11.35 5.85
CA LEU A 150 3.46 12.19 4.72
C LEU A 150 2.93 13.56 5.18
N SER A 151 2.03 13.57 6.17
CA SER A 151 1.47 14.80 6.72
C SER A 151 2.53 15.69 7.37
N ALA A 152 3.54 15.11 8.01
CA ALA A 152 4.66 15.86 8.57
C ALA A 152 5.47 16.62 7.50
N GLN A 153 5.38 16.21 6.23
CA GLN A 153 6.02 16.86 5.09
C GLN A 153 5.06 17.75 4.28
N GLY A 154 3.83 17.96 4.77
CA GLY A 154 2.82 18.76 4.07
C GLY A 154 2.28 18.13 2.78
N ILE A 155 2.49 16.83 2.57
CA ILE A 155 2.00 16.12 1.38
C ILE A 155 0.51 15.84 1.53
N ALA A 156 -0.26 16.08 0.46
CA ALA A 156 -1.68 15.77 0.43
C ALA A 156 -1.91 14.25 0.44
N VAL A 157 -2.71 13.77 1.39
CA VAL A 157 -3.01 12.33 1.55
C VAL A 157 -4.51 12.05 1.47
N ASP A 158 -4.89 11.19 0.53
CA ASP A 158 -6.21 10.59 0.42
C ASP A 158 -6.20 9.23 1.12
N VAL A 159 -7.06 9.01 2.12
CA VAL A 159 -7.27 7.66 2.68
C VAL A 159 -8.53 7.08 2.08
N VAL A 160 -8.42 5.89 1.48
CA VAL A 160 -9.53 5.17 0.86
C VAL A 160 -9.72 3.86 1.60
N PRO A 161 -10.86 3.67 2.29
CA PRO A 161 -11.13 2.46 3.04
C PRO A 161 -11.24 1.25 2.10
N GLY A 162 -10.90 0.09 2.64
CA GLY A 162 -11.06 -1.21 1.98
C GLY A 162 -11.90 -2.15 2.82
N ILE A 163 -12.40 -3.22 2.20
CA ILE A 163 -13.06 -4.29 2.95
C ILE A 163 -11.99 -5.04 3.75
N THR A 164 -12.04 -4.95 5.07
CA THR A 164 -11.08 -5.67 5.91
C THR A 164 -11.31 -7.19 5.89
N ALA A 165 -10.27 -7.98 6.19
CA ALA A 165 -10.34 -9.44 6.16
C ALA A 165 -11.45 -10.00 7.05
N ALA A 166 -11.68 -9.42 8.23
CA ALA A 166 -12.77 -9.83 9.11
C ALA A 166 -14.14 -9.74 8.43
N ALA A 167 -14.44 -8.65 7.72
CA ALA A 167 -15.74 -8.48 7.06
C ALA A 167 -15.85 -9.38 5.82
N GLY A 168 -14.81 -9.41 4.99
CA GLY A 168 -14.80 -10.17 3.74
C GLY A 168 -14.81 -11.69 3.97
N CYS A 169 -13.85 -12.20 4.73
CA CYS A 169 -13.69 -13.65 4.93
C CYS A 169 -14.91 -14.26 5.62
N THR A 170 -15.47 -13.59 6.63
CA THR A 170 -16.59 -14.12 7.39
C THR A 170 -17.88 -14.15 6.55
N SER A 171 -18.11 -13.11 5.74
CA SER A 171 -19.21 -13.11 4.76
C SER A 171 -19.08 -14.24 3.74
N TYR A 172 -17.89 -14.44 3.17
CA TYR A 172 -17.62 -15.50 2.19
C TYR A 172 -17.71 -16.91 2.82
N ALA A 173 -17.44 -17.03 4.12
CA ALA A 173 -17.57 -18.28 4.86
C ALA A 173 -18.99 -18.56 5.38
N GLY A 174 -19.95 -17.64 5.19
CA GLY A 174 -21.31 -17.76 5.74
C GLY A 174 -21.36 -17.61 7.27
N ILE A 175 -20.37 -16.95 7.87
CA ILE A 175 -20.28 -16.71 9.31
C ILE A 175 -20.53 -15.22 9.55
N PRO A 176 -21.71 -14.76 9.99
CA PRO A 176 -21.93 -13.34 10.23
C PRO A 176 -21.15 -12.88 11.47
N LEU A 177 -20.50 -11.70 11.41
CA LEU A 177 -19.79 -11.12 12.56
C LEU A 177 -20.71 -10.81 13.74
N THR A 178 -21.97 -10.50 13.47
CA THR A 178 -22.99 -10.25 14.49
C THR A 178 -24.25 -11.02 14.14
N HIS A 179 -24.91 -11.54 15.16
CA HIS A 179 -26.20 -12.18 15.01
C HIS A 179 -27.02 -11.93 16.27
N ARG A 180 -28.27 -11.51 16.10
CA ARG A 180 -29.16 -11.20 17.21
C ARG A 180 -29.31 -12.44 18.11
N GLY A 181 -29.11 -12.27 19.41
CA GLY A 181 -29.16 -13.36 20.38
C GLY A 181 -27.93 -14.28 20.41
N ILE A 182 -26.88 -13.98 19.64
CA ILE A 182 -25.60 -14.70 19.67
C ILE A 182 -24.45 -13.75 20.02
N ALA A 183 -24.28 -12.67 19.26
CA ALA A 183 -23.20 -11.70 19.47
C ALA A 183 -23.72 -10.27 19.31
N GLN A 184 -23.53 -9.45 20.34
CA GLN A 184 -23.95 -8.03 20.36
C GLN A 184 -22.89 -7.08 19.78
N GLY A 185 -21.70 -7.60 19.50
CA GLY A 185 -20.62 -6.88 18.87
C GLY A 185 -19.59 -7.81 18.26
N CYS A 186 -18.52 -7.21 17.74
CA CYS A 186 -17.35 -7.95 17.30
C CYS A 186 -16.09 -7.19 17.72
N THR A 187 -15.02 -7.93 18.00
CA THR A 187 -13.73 -7.36 18.40
C THR A 187 -12.66 -7.88 17.47
N PHE A 188 -11.93 -6.97 16.82
CA PHE A 188 -10.78 -7.32 15.99
C PHE A 188 -9.52 -7.21 16.85
N VAL A 189 -8.75 -8.28 16.89
CA VAL A 189 -7.57 -8.40 17.77
C VAL A 189 -6.37 -8.84 16.92
N THR A 190 -5.21 -8.21 17.10
CA THR A 190 -3.97 -8.75 16.55
C THR A 190 -3.39 -9.80 17.50
N ALA A 191 -3.05 -10.98 16.99
CA ALA A 191 -2.32 -12.02 17.73
C ALA A 191 -0.79 -11.92 17.51
N HIS A 192 -0.33 -10.83 16.89
CA HIS A 192 1.09 -10.53 16.71
C HIS A 192 1.43 -9.14 17.27
N ALA A 193 2.57 -9.02 17.94
CA ALA A 193 3.12 -7.76 18.44
C ALA A 193 4.62 -7.71 18.19
N GLU A 194 5.15 -6.51 17.94
CA GLU A 194 6.58 -6.29 17.75
C GLU A 194 7.40 -6.64 19.01
N LYS A 195 6.83 -6.37 20.20
CA LYS A 195 7.49 -6.63 21.49
C LYS A 195 6.74 -7.66 22.33
N GLN A 196 5.49 -7.37 22.68
CA GLN A 196 4.69 -8.20 23.58
C GLN A 196 3.21 -7.93 23.37
N LEU A 197 2.39 -8.99 23.37
CA LEU A 197 0.94 -8.88 23.41
C LEU A 197 0.51 -8.53 24.83
N ARG A 198 -0.25 -7.45 24.98
CA ARG A 198 -0.75 -6.96 26.28
C ARG A 198 -2.28 -6.96 26.34
N HIS A 199 -2.90 -7.92 25.67
CA HIS A 199 -4.36 -8.05 25.68
C HIS A 199 -4.83 -8.54 27.04
N ASP A 200 -5.94 -7.98 27.53
CA ASP A 200 -6.68 -8.55 28.64
C ASP A 200 -7.53 -9.71 28.13
N TRP A 201 -6.94 -10.91 28.15
CA TRP A 201 -7.59 -12.13 27.66
C TRP A 201 -8.85 -12.49 28.44
N SER A 202 -8.87 -12.18 29.74
CA SER A 202 -10.02 -12.45 30.60
C SER A 202 -11.20 -11.56 30.19
N ALA A 203 -10.93 -10.26 29.98
CA ALA A 203 -11.94 -9.34 29.48
C ALA A 203 -12.47 -9.76 28.10
N LEU A 204 -11.58 -10.11 27.16
CA LEU A 204 -11.97 -10.55 25.82
C LEU A 204 -12.87 -11.80 25.86
N ALA A 205 -12.56 -12.77 26.72
CA ALA A 205 -13.33 -14.01 26.87
C ALA A 205 -14.72 -13.80 27.50
N GLN A 206 -14.92 -12.68 28.20
CA GLN A 206 -16.20 -12.33 28.83
C GLN A 206 -17.10 -11.45 27.95
N LEU A 207 -16.61 -10.99 26.79
CA LEU A 207 -17.44 -10.23 25.85
C LEU A 207 -18.42 -11.15 25.13
N ASP A 208 -19.69 -10.75 25.03
CA ASP A 208 -20.68 -11.32 24.12
C ASP A 208 -20.44 -10.87 22.66
N HIS A 209 -19.19 -10.99 22.22
CA HIS A 209 -18.70 -10.55 20.91
C HIS A 209 -18.19 -11.72 20.09
N THR A 210 -18.27 -11.59 18.76
CA THR A 210 -17.44 -12.40 17.87
C THR A 210 -16.01 -11.87 17.89
N LEU A 211 -15.06 -12.67 18.36
CA LEU A 211 -13.65 -12.32 18.36
C LEU A 211 -12.99 -12.72 17.04
N VAL A 212 -12.35 -11.78 16.35
CA VAL A 212 -11.62 -12.04 15.10
C VAL A 212 -10.15 -11.72 15.30
N PHE A 213 -9.32 -12.76 15.22
CA PHE A 213 -7.88 -12.64 15.39
C PHE A 213 -7.17 -12.49 14.03
N TYR A 214 -6.37 -11.44 13.90
CA TYR A 214 -5.48 -11.18 12.78
C TYR A 214 -4.07 -11.62 13.14
N MET A 215 -3.34 -12.17 12.18
CA MET A 215 -1.93 -12.59 12.37
C MET A 215 -1.75 -13.56 13.55
N ALA A 216 -2.70 -14.49 13.69
CA ALA A 216 -2.68 -15.58 14.66
C ALA A 216 -1.91 -16.80 14.13
#